data_AF-A0A0S8IKG6-F1
#
_entry.id   AF-A0A0S8IKG6-F1
#
_cell.length_a   1.000
_cell.length_b   1.000
_cell.length_c   1.000
_cell.angle_alpha   90.00
_cell.angle_beta   90.00
_cell.angle_gamma   90.00
#
_symmetry.space_group_name_H-M   'P 1'
#
loop_
_entity.id
_entity.type
_entity.pdbx_description
1 polymer ?
#
loop_
_entity_poly.entity_id
_entity_poly.type
_entity_poly.pdbx_seq_one_letter_code
_entity_poly.pdbx_strand_id
1 'polypeptide(L)' 'QRIQILKINPDGSLSAQFAFGKSGKALGEFSAPTGLTVKGNYLYVADSGNQRIQVFKIK' A
#
# COMPACT_ATOMS: atom_id res chain seq x y z
N GLN A 1 -7.32 8.29 11.23
CA GLN A 1 -8.06 7.92 10.00
C GLN A 1 -7.74 6.47 9.65
N ARG A 2 -8.62 5.76 8.95
CA ARG A 2 -8.32 4.42 8.43
C ARG A 2 -7.61 4.58 7.09
N ILE A 3 -6.39 4.07 6.98
CA ILE A 3 -5.66 3.96 5.72
C ILE A 3 -5.29 2.49 5.57
N GLN A 4 -5.69 1.85 4.48
CA GLN A 4 -5.33 0.48 4.17
C GLN A 4 -5.02 0.35 2.68
N ILE A 5 -3.98 -0.43 2.40
CA ILE A 5 -3.67 -0.97 1.09
C ILE A 5 -4.19 -2.40 1.07
N LEU A 6 -5.00 -2.70 0.06
CA LEU A 6 -5.66 -3.98 -0.10
C LEU A 6 -5.31 -4.56 -1.46
N LYS A 7 -5.08 -5.87 -1.51
CA LYS A 7 -5.10 -6.63 -2.74
C LYS A 7 -6.42 -7.37 -2.87
N ILE A 8 -7.13 -7.08 -3.96
CA ILE A 8 -8.40 -7.73 -4.32
C ILE A 8 -8.12 -8.75 -5.43
N ASN A 9 -8.64 -9.95 -5.27
CA ASN A 9 -8.54 -11.03 -6.25
C ASN A 9 -9.58 -10.84 -7.38
N PRO A 10 -9.42 -11.49 -8.54
CA PRO A 10 -10.38 -11.37 -9.64
C PRO A 10 -11.82 -11.78 -9.27
N ASP A 11 -11.99 -12.66 -8.29
CA ASP A 11 -13.29 -13.10 -7.75
C ASP A 11 -13.90 -12.11 -6.74
N GLY A 12 -13.25 -10.96 -6.51
CA GLY A 12 -13.67 -9.95 -5.54
C GLY A 12 -13.26 -10.24 -4.09
N SER A 13 -12.65 -11.40 -3.81
CA SER A 13 -12.18 -11.72 -2.46
C SER A 13 -10.92 -10.91 -2.10
N LEU A 14 -10.73 -10.66 -0.80
CA LEU A 14 -9.53 -10.01 -0.31
C LEU A 14 -8.40 -11.03 -0.10
N SER A 15 -7.21 -10.72 -0.61
CA SER A 15 -5.99 -11.42 -0.22
C SER A 15 -5.59 -10.98 1.19
N ALA A 16 -5.94 -11.75 2.22
CA ALA A 16 -5.67 -11.42 3.63
C ALA A 16 -4.18 -11.15 3.92
N GLN A 17 -3.27 -11.80 3.18
CA GLN A 17 -1.82 -11.58 3.30
C GLN A 17 -1.36 -10.19 2.82
N PHE A 18 -2.23 -9.46 2.10
CA PHE A 18 -1.94 -8.17 1.49
C PHE A 18 -2.98 -7.12 1.92
N ALA A 19 -3.29 -7.12 3.21
CA ALA A 19 -4.04 -6.07 3.88
C ALA A 19 -3.16 -5.42 4.95
N PHE A 20 -2.64 -4.22 4.66
CA PHE A 20 -1.73 -3.51 5.56
C PHE A 20 -1.89 -2.00 5.44
N GLY A 21 -1.28 -1.27 6.37
CA GLY A 21 -1.35 0.19 6.42
C GLY A 21 -2.08 0.70 7.66
N LYS A 22 -1.61 1.85 8.13
CA LYS A 22 -2.25 2.70 9.14
C LYS A 22 -1.72 4.13 8.99
N SER A 23 -2.38 5.11 9.62
CA SER A 23 -1.86 6.47 9.65
C SER A 23 -0.51 6.54 10.38
N GLY A 24 0.44 7.30 9.83
CA GLY A 24 1.73 7.58 10.48
C GLY A 24 2.87 7.85 9.49
N LYS A 25 4.10 7.75 9.99
CA LYS A 25 5.33 8.12 9.26
C LYS A 25 6.35 6.97 9.17
N ALA A 26 6.19 5.88 9.92
CA ALA A 26 7.08 4.73 9.83
C ALA A 26 6.87 3.93 8.53
N LEU A 27 7.74 2.96 8.23
CA LEU A 27 7.57 2.06 7.10
C LEU A 27 6.26 1.27 7.25
N GLY A 28 5.44 1.23 6.20
CA GLY A 28 4.10 0.63 6.24
C GLY A 28 3.03 1.49 6.91
N GLU A 29 3.38 2.69 7.39
CA GLU A 29 2.44 3.75 7.76
C GLU A 29 2.36 4.80 6.65
N PHE A 30 1.21 5.47 6.54
CA PHE A 30 0.93 6.36 5.43
C PHE A 30 0.27 7.66 5.89
N SER A 31 0.42 8.70 5.08
CA SER A 31 -0.22 10.00 5.20
C SER A 31 -0.68 10.43 3.81
N ALA A 32 -1.99 10.49 3.58
CA ALA A 32 -2.60 10.85 2.29
C ALA A 32 -1.95 10.17 1.07
N PRO A 33 -1.90 8.81 1.00
CA PRO A 33 -1.38 8.14 -0.19
C PRO A 33 -2.31 8.36 -1.38
N THR A 34 -1.75 8.57 -2.58
CA THR A 34 -2.52 9.01 -3.77
C THR A 34 -2.45 8.06 -4.96
N GLY A 35 -1.42 7.21 -5.04
CA GLY A 35 -1.20 6.35 -6.20
C GLY A 35 -0.49 5.04 -5.85
N LEU A 36 -0.79 4.00 -6.63
CA LEU A 36 -0.19 2.67 -6.55
C LEU A 36 0.23 2.21 -7.93
N THR A 37 1.38 1.54 -8.05
CA THR A 37 1.75 0.80 -9.25
C THR A 37 2.56 -0.45 -8.91
N VAL A 38 2.50 -1.46 -9.78
CA VAL A 38 3.25 -2.71 -9.62
C VAL A 38 4.23 -2.84 -10.77
N LYS A 39 5.49 -3.15 -10.44
CA LYS A 39 6.52 -3.51 -11.43
C LYS A 39 7.25 -4.76 -10.94
N GLY A 40 7.10 -5.86 -11.68
CA GLY A 40 7.62 -7.17 -11.26
C GLY A 40 6.98 -7.62 -9.94
N ASN A 41 7.81 -7.83 -8.91
CA ASN A 41 7.36 -8.27 -7.58
C ASN A 41 7.30 -7.10 -6.56
N TYR A 42 7.31 -5.86 -7.04
CA TYR A 42 7.32 -4.67 -6.19
C TYR A 42 6.05 -3.84 -6.38
N LEU A 43 5.42 -3.50 -5.27
CA LEU A 43 4.38 -2.49 -5.16
C LEU A 43 5.01 -1.16 -4.76
N TYR A 44 4.74 -0.11 -5.52
CA TYR A 44 5.15 1.25 -5.24
C TYR A 44 3.94 2.04 -4.78
N VAL A 45 4.10 2.79 -3.70
CA VAL A 45 3.06 3.61 -3.09
C VAL A 45 3.52 5.06 -3.05
N ALA A 46 2.76 5.96 -3.67
CA ALA A 46 2.96 7.40 -3.53
C ALA A 46 2.32 7.87 -2.22
N ASP A 47 3.13 8.03 -1.17
CA ASP A 47 2.74 8.44 0.17
C ASP A 47 2.85 9.96 0.31
N SER A 48 1.98 10.69 -0.40
CA SER A 48 2.13 12.12 -0.70
C SER A 48 2.20 13.02 0.54
N GLY A 49 1.42 12.73 1.58
CA GLY A 49 1.46 13.48 2.84
C GLY A 49 2.76 13.28 3.63
N ASN A 50 3.51 12.21 3.35
CA ASN A 50 4.86 11.98 3.89
C ASN A 50 5.96 12.32 2.88
N GLN A 51 5.62 12.83 1.68
CA GLN A 51 6.56 13.26 0.64
C GLN A 51 7.57 12.17 0.24
N ARG A 52 7.11 10.91 0.14
CA ARG A 52 7.97 9.78 -0.18
C ARG A 52 7.29 8.75 -1.09
N ILE A 53 8.10 7.87 -1.67
CA ILE A 53 7.65 6.61 -2.25
C ILE A 53 8.04 5.47 -1.29
N GLN A 54 7.08 4.61 -0.97
CA GLN A 54 7.37 3.35 -0.28
C GLN A 54 7.29 2.19 -1.27
N VAL A 55 8.19 1.21 -1.13
CA VAL A 55 8.28 0.05 -2.01
C VAL A 55 8.17 -1.22 -1.17
N PHE A 56 7.24 -2.10 -1.55
CA PHE A 56 6.98 -3.36 -0.85
C PHE A 56 7.14 -4.54 -1.80
N LYS A 57 7.75 -5.62 -1.31
CA LYS A 57 7.77 -6.89 -2.05
C LYS A 57 6.41 -7.57 -1.90
N ILE A 58 5.81 -8.02 -3.00
CA ILE A 58 4.46 -8.61 -3.03
C ILE A 58 4.43 -10.07 -3.53
N LYS A 59 5.61 -10.72 -3.61
CA LYS A 59 5.80 -12.16 -3.83
C LYS A 59 6.98 -12.69 -3.04
#